data_AF-A0A2C9JPQ6-F1
#
_entry.id   AF-A0A2C9JPQ6-F1
#
_cell.length_a   1.000
_cell.length_b   1.000
_cell.length_c   1.000
_cell.angle_alpha   90.00
_cell.angle_beta   90.00
_cell.angle_gamma   90.00
#
_symmetry.space_group_name_H-M   'P 1'
#
loop_
_entity.id
_entity.type
_entity.pdbx_description
1 polymer ?
#
loop_
_entity_poly.entity_id
_entity_poly.type
_entity_poly.pdbx_seq_one_letter_code
_entity_poly.pdbx_strand_id
1 'polypeptide(L)'
;MPTLALVLVLVFTCFVDVNSQEDFLSPANFTHHERLDANYELFWKTNDSHIMFKTQVKTKGYIGFGLSPNGGMANSDMVIGWMKDGQPHFSDRHSVGQVLPVIDAEQNWHLLLASEDETYTTLVFYRLLETCDKYDIKILKDTSRIIFSYHPADPESETSVLYHGASRRGTRSLMLLDKANHYMENSAMPDDVIVVDFLNNKFQVPANETHYNCIVRKLESLHEKHHMIRYEPVLQPGHEQIVHHIVLYYCTQAISPEFMDKDFSAMQELPHELINCDQVFIAWAIGGQAFSYPDHVGHPLGTDYNSGYFMLETHFNNPEKVKGIVDSSGLRLYLTKQLRTYDAAIIDTGVSTDSYQIIPPFETSFISSGYCHEDCLNQGLAEQPISVLAVLLHAHLLGRKIRTRHFRNGTELPPLMEDNHYDFNYQQMRLLPEERIVQKGDSLITECDYDSTSQTDLTYVSCCNNKS
;
A
#
# COMPACT_ATOMS: atom_id res chain seq x y z
N MET A 1 -66.65 -3.34 22.19
CA MET A 1 -65.72 -2.23 21.91
C MET A 1 -64.63 -2.79 21.02
N PRO A 2 -64.46 -2.33 19.76
CA PRO A 2 -63.42 -2.84 18.88
C PRO A 2 -62.07 -2.19 19.25
N THR A 3 -61.06 -3.02 19.40
CA THR A 3 -59.67 -2.62 19.63
C THR A 3 -59.10 -2.06 18.33
N LEU A 4 -58.81 -0.76 18.31
CA LEU A 4 -58.16 -0.09 17.19
C LEU A 4 -56.67 -0.46 17.19
N ALA A 5 -56.21 -1.21 16.20
CA ALA A 5 -54.78 -1.42 15.98
C ALA A 5 -54.22 -0.22 15.21
N LEU A 6 -53.33 0.57 15.84
CA LEU A 6 -52.52 1.55 15.14
C LEU A 6 -51.34 0.83 14.47
N VAL A 7 -51.26 0.91 13.14
CA VAL A 7 -50.08 0.52 12.36
C VAL A 7 -49.29 1.79 12.06
N LEU A 8 -48.05 1.88 12.55
CA LEU A 8 -47.11 2.93 12.19
C LEU A 8 -46.48 2.56 10.85
N VAL A 9 -46.89 3.25 9.78
CA VAL A 9 -46.23 3.13 8.46
C VAL A 9 -45.10 4.15 8.41
N LEU A 10 -43.86 3.70 8.64
CA LEU A 10 -42.66 4.49 8.36
C LEU A 10 -42.40 4.43 6.86
N VAL A 11 -42.76 5.50 6.15
CA VAL A 11 -42.31 5.72 4.77
C VAL A 11 -40.92 6.33 4.86
N PHE A 12 -39.87 5.52 4.63
CA PHE A 12 -38.53 6.05 4.36
C PHE A 12 -38.55 6.65 2.95
N THR A 13 -38.74 7.95 2.85
CA THR A 13 -38.31 8.69 1.65
C THR A 13 -36.79 8.84 1.75
N CYS A 14 -36.04 8.16 0.87
CA CYS A 14 -34.62 8.45 0.68
C CYS A 14 -34.48 9.91 0.22
N PHE A 15 -34.17 10.81 1.15
CA PHE A 15 -33.62 12.10 0.81
C PHE A 15 -32.14 11.84 0.48
N VAL A 16 -31.80 11.83 -0.80
CA VAL A 16 -30.40 12.00 -1.22
C VAL A 16 -30.08 13.47 -0.94
N ASP A 17 -29.11 13.71 -0.07
CA ASP A 17 -28.71 15.04 0.35
C ASP A 17 -28.03 15.75 -0.83
N VAL A 18 -28.80 16.53 -1.61
CA VAL A 18 -28.36 17.16 -2.88
C VAL A 18 -27.11 18.02 -2.68
N ASN A 19 -26.94 18.61 -1.50
CA ASN A 19 -25.75 19.38 -1.14
C ASN A 19 -24.45 18.56 -1.15
N SER A 20 -24.50 17.30 -0.73
CA SER A 20 -23.32 16.43 -0.64
C SER A 20 -22.74 16.06 -2.02
N GLN A 21 -23.60 16.05 -3.05
CA GLN A 21 -23.22 15.70 -4.41
C GLN A 21 -22.62 16.90 -5.15
N GLU A 22 -23.14 18.11 -4.98
CA GLU A 22 -22.54 19.33 -5.56
C GLU A 22 -21.13 19.59 -5.01
N ASP A 23 -20.92 19.42 -3.70
CA ASP A 23 -19.60 19.58 -3.08
C ASP A 23 -18.58 18.54 -3.59
N PHE A 24 -19.01 17.30 -3.82
CA PHE A 24 -18.14 16.27 -4.38
C PHE A 24 -17.72 16.59 -5.82
N LEU A 25 -18.66 17.06 -6.66
CA LEU A 25 -18.41 17.34 -8.09
C LEU A 25 -17.53 18.58 -8.33
N SER A 26 -17.22 19.36 -7.30
CA SER A 26 -16.21 20.41 -7.37
C SER A 26 -14.83 19.82 -7.74
N PRO A 27 -14.14 20.28 -8.82
CA PRO A 27 -12.84 19.75 -9.25
C PRO A 27 -11.67 20.30 -8.40
N ALA A 28 -11.85 20.33 -7.08
CA ALA A 28 -10.92 20.85 -6.10
C ALA A 28 -10.88 19.95 -4.85
N ASN A 29 -9.95 20.24 -3.94
CA ASN A 29 -9.80 19.57 -2.64
C ASN A 29 -9.61 18.05 -2.78
N PHE A 30 -8.74 17.63 -3.71
CA PHE A 30 -8.30 16.24 -3.77
C PHE A 30 -7.58 15.88 -2.48
N THR A 31 -7.95 14.76 -1.88
CA THR A 31 -7.44 14.33 -0.56
C THR A 31 -6.26 13.39 -0.68
N HIS A 32 -5.98 12.91 -1.88
CA HIS A 32 -4.87 12.02 -2.17
C HIS A 32 -4.14 12.46 -3.43
N HIS A 33 -2.85 12.15 -3.47
CA HIS A 33 -1.94 12.43 -4.56
C HIS A 33 -0.92 11.31 -4.67
N GLU A 34 -0.58 10.92 -5.89
CA GLU A 34 0.51 10.01 -6.19
C GLU A 34 1.16 10.36 -7.54
N ARG A 35 2.49 10.26 -7.61
CA ARG A 35 3.23 10.38 -8.88
C ARG A 35 3.36 9.01 -9.53
N LEU A 36 2.61 8.76 -10.60
CA LEU A 36 2.65 7.48 -11.31
C LEU A 36 3.92 7.31 -12.15
N ASP A 37 4.37 8.41 -12.78
CA ASP A 37 5.60 8.50 -13.57
C ASP A 37 6.20 9.91 -13.43
N ALA A 38 7.45 10.11 -13.85
CA ALA A 38 8.08 11.43 -13.93
C ALA A 38 7.25 12.49 -14.68
N ASN A 39 6.33 12.07 -15.55
CA ASN A 39 5.46 12.94 -16.34
C ASN A 39 3.98 12.81 -15.99
N TYR A 40 3.58 12.00 -15.01
CA TYR A 40 2.18 11.66 -14.76
C TYR A 40 1.86 11.77 -13.27
N GLU A 41 1.08 12.79 -12.91
CA GLU A 41 0.56 13.00 -11.56
C GLU A 41 -0.91 12.57 -11.51
N LEU A 42 -1.27 11.82 -10.46
CA LEU A 42 -2.63 11.39 -10.17
C LEU A 42 -3.08 11.99 -8.84
N PHE A 43 -4.29 12.53 -8.83
CA PHE A 43 -4.96 13.00 -7.62
C PHE A 43 -6.33 12.34 -7.55
N TRP A 44 -6.80 12.02 -6.34
CA TRP A 44 -8.15 11.51 -6.20
C TRP A 44 -8.80 11.91 -4.88
N LYS A 45 -10.13 11.80 -4.87
CA LYS A 45 -10.97 11.88 -3.69
C LYS A 45 -12.16 10.94 -3.84
N THR A 46 -12.68 10.49 -2.71
CA THR A 46 -13.75 9.50 -2.63
C THR A 46 -14.84 9.95 -1.68
N ASN A 47 -16.04 9.45 -1.91
CA ASN A 47 -17.10 9.38 -0.91
C ASN A 47 -17.65 7.95 -0.88
N ASP A 48 -18.78 7.72 -0.21
CA ASP A 48 -19.35 6.39 -0.03
C ASP A 48 -19.80 5.69 -1.33
N SER A 49 -19.91 6.41 -2.45
CA SER A 49 -20.48 5.90 -3.70
C SER A 49 -19.68 6.25 -4.97
N HIS A 50 -18.85 7.28 -4.93
CA HIS A 50 -18.12 7.79 -6.09
C HIS A 50 -16.63 7.98 -5.79
N ILE A 51 -15.84 7.88 -6.85
CA ILE A 51 -14.45 8.33 -6.89
C ILE A 51 -14.28 9.36 -7.99
N MET A 52 -13.49 10.39 -7.70
CA MET A 52 -13.07 11.39 -8.67
C MET A 52 -11.57 11.36 -8.79
N PHE A 53 -11.09 11.34 -10.03
CA PHE A 53 -9.70 11.44 -10.38
C PHE A 53 -9.40 12.76 -11.09
N LYS A 54 -8.20 13.27 -10.85
CA LYS A 54 -7.56 14.27 -11.70
C LYS A 54 -6.22 13.70 -12.15
N THR A 55 -6.02 13.67 -13.45
CA THR A 55 -4.73 13.37 -14.07
C THR A 55 -4.12 14.66 -14.57
N GLN A 56 -2.84 14.90 -14.26
CA GLN A 56 -2.07 16.01 -14.81
C GLN A 56 -0.80 15.44 -15.42
N VAL A 57 -0.72 15.49 -16.75
CA VAL A 57 0.30 14.74 -17.50
C VAL A 57 1.07 15.69 -18.39
N LYS A 58 2.40 15.60 -18.35
CA LYS A 58 3.31 16.43 -19.15
C LYS A 58 3.32 15.97 -20.60
N THR A 59 2.27 16.34 -21.32
CA THR A 59 2.00 16.00 -22.71
C THR A 59 1.09 17.06 -23.33
N LYS A 60 0.97 17.05 -24.67
CA LYS A 60 0.01 17.84 -25.46
C LYS A 60 -0.84 16.93 -26.34
N GLY A 61 -1.22 15.81 -25.77
CA GLY A 61 -1.80 14.71 -26.52
C GLY A 61 -2.63 13.87 -25.58
N TYR A 62 -2.87 12.61 -25.95
CA TYR A 62 -3.79 11.81 -25.15
C TYR A 62 -3.18 11.29 -23.85
N ILE A 63 -4.09 11.11 -22.90
CA ILE A 63 -3.90 10.46 -21.61
C ILE A 63 -4.76 9.20 -21.59
N GLY A 64 -4.16 8.08 -21.21
CA GLY A 64 -4.84 6.85 -20.84
C GLY A 64 -4.75 6.61 -19.34
N PHE A 65 -5.84 6.16 -18.74
CA PHE A 65 -5.95 5.78 -17.34
C PHE A 65 -6.87 4.57 -17.22
N GLY A 66 -6.61 3.64 -16.30
CA GLY A 66 -7.53 2.53 -16.08
C GLY A 66 -7.26 1.74 -14.82
N LEU A 67 -8.27 0.97 -14.43
CA LEU A 67 -8.21 -0.07 -13.43
C LEU A 67 -7.89 -1.39 -14.12
N SER A 68 -7.01 -2.18 -13.50
CA SER A 68 -6.60 -3.48 -14.03
C SER A 68 -6.73 -4.56 -12.96
N PRO A 69 -7.18 -5.78 -13.33
CA PRO A 69 -7.20 -6.89 -12.38
C PRO A 69 -5.78 -7.35 -12.00
N ASN A 70 -4.79 -7.15 -12.88
CA ASN A 70 -3.44 -7.72 -12.74
C ASN A 70 -2.29 -6.75 -13.07
N GLY A 71 -2.59 -5.47 -13.29
CA GLY A 71 -1.60 -4.45 -13.71
C GLY A 71 -1.24 -4.48 -15.20
N GLY A 72 -1.81 -5.40 -15.98
CA GLY A 72 -1.71 -5.44 -17.44
C GLY A 72 -2.92 -4.82 -18.14
N MET A 73 -2.86 -4.65 -19.46
CA MET A 73 -3.98 -4.06 -20.23
C MET A 73 -5.18 -4.99 -20.41
N ALA A 74 -5.00 -6.31 -20.36
CA ALA A 74 -6.08 -7.24 -20.63
C ALA A 74 -7.14 -7.21 -19.52
N ASN A 75 -8.42 -7.23 -19.90
CA ASN A 75 -9.58 -7.18 -19.00
C ASN A 75 -9.59 -5.93 -18.10
N SER A 76 -9.05 -4.82 -18.59
CA SER A 76 -8.99 -3.57 -17.86
C SER A 76 -10.12 -2.63 -18.27
N ASP A 77 -10.54 -1.84 -17.30
CA ASP A 77 -11.58 -0.82 -17.35
C ASP A 77 -10.89 0.55 -17.37
N MET A 78 -11.13 1.35 -18.40
CA MET A 78 -10.21 2.42 -18.76
C MET A 78 -10.86 3.58 -19.49
N VAL A 79 -10.18 4.72 -19.43
CA VAL A 79 -10.56 5.94 -20.14
C VAL A 79 -9.40 6.40 -21.01
N ILE A 80 -9.76 7.00 -22.15
CA ILE A 80 -8.81 7.72 -23.00
C ILE A 80 -9.39 9.11 -23.27
N GLY A 81 -8.59 10.15 -23.02
CA GLY A 81 -9.00 11.52 -23.29
C GLY A 81 -7.85 12.45 -23.70
N TRP A 82 -8.18 13.52 -24.42
CA TRP A 82 -7.27 14.53 -24.93
C TRP A 82 -8.02 15.83 -25.24
N MET A 83 -7.28 16.90 -25.55
CA MET A 83 -7.84 18.17 -26.04
C MET A 83 -7.45 18.34 -27.50
N LYS A 84 -8.40 18.68 -28.38
CA LYS A 84 -8.10 19.02 -29.77
C LYS A 84 -8.92 20.21 -30.20
N ASP A 85 -8.27 21.23 -30.76
CA ASP A 85 -8.91 22.47 -31.23
C ASP A 85 -9.81 23.13 -30.16
N GLY A 86 -9.39 23.05 -28.89
CA GLY A 86 -10.13 23.58 -27.74
C GLY A 86 -11.35 22.76 -27.33
N GLN A 87 -11.55 21.57 -27.91
CA GLN A 87 -12.63 20.65 -27.56
C GLN A 87 -12.09 19.42 -26.81
N PRO A 88 -12.78 18.98 -25.75
CA PRO A 88 -12.43 17.76 -25.05
C PRO A 88 -12.89 16.53 -25.83
N HIS A 89 -12.03 15.52 -25.87
CA HIS A 89 -12.38 14.17 -26.28
C HIS A 89 -12.16 13.24 -25.10
N PHE A 90 -13.15 12.43 -24.77
CA PHE A 90 -13.10 11.50 -23.65
C PHE A 90 -14.03 10.33 -23.93
N SER A 91 -13.53 9.12 -23.70
CA SER A 91 -14.28 7.90 -23.95
C SER A 91 -13.98 6.88 -22.87
N ASP A 92 -15.05 6.30 -22.32
CA ASP A 92 -15.02 5.10 -21.49
C ASP A 92 -14.81 3.86 -22.38
N ARG A 93 -13.96 2.94 -21.92
CA ARG A 93 -13.43 1.84 -22.69
C ARG A 93 -13.13 0.63 -21.81
N HIS A 94 -13.19 -0.55 -22.43
CA HIS A 94 -12.59 -1.75 -21.87
C HIS A 94 -11.61 -2.39 -22.84
N SER A 95 -10.64 -3.10 -22.29
CA SER A 95 -9.59 -3.75 -23.04
C SER A 95 -9.67 -5.27 -22.91
N VAL A 96 -9.54 -5.98 -24.03
CA VAL A 96 -9.52 -7.44 -24.09
C VAL A 96 -8.10 -8.01 -24.25
N GLY A 97 -7.08 -7.15 -24.33
CA GLY A 97 -5.69 -7.54 -24.60
C GLY A 97 -4.78 -6.35 -24.86
N GLN A 98 -3.61 -6.58 -25.45
CA GLN A 98 -2.68 -5.51 -25.83
C GLN A 98 -3.05 -4.93 -27.21
N VAL A 99 -4.27 -4.43 -27.33
CA VAL A 99 -4.84 -3.84 -28.55
C VAL A 99 -5.50 -2.50 -28.21
N LEU A 100 -5.95 -1.76 -29.24
CA LEU A 100 -6.75 -0.55 -29.03
C LEU A 100 -7.98 -0.90 -28.16
N PRO A 101 -8.17 -0.27 -27.00
CA PRO A 101 -9.32 -0.53 -26.14
C PRO A 101 -10.63 -0.18 -26.84
N VAL A 102 -11.62 -1.05 -26.67
CA VAL A 102 -12.94 -0.94 -27.27
C VAL A 102 -13.72 0.13 -26.51
N ILE A 103 -14.43 1.00 -27.23
CA ILE A 103 -15.32 1.98 -26.60
C ILE A 103 -16.47 1.23 -25.95
N ASP A 104 -16.74 1.54 -24.68
CA ASP A 104 -17.80 0.85 -23.96
C ASP A 104 -19.19 1.26 -24.44
N ALA A 105 -20.12 0.31 -24.43
CA ALA A 105 -21.51 0.57 -24.77
C ALA A 105 -22.22 1.37 -23.68
N GLU A 106 -21.83 1.16 -22.41
CA GLU A 106 -22.30 1.90 -21.25
C GLU A 106 -21.18 2.83 -20.79
N GLN A 107 -21.43 4.15 -20.76
CA GLN A 107 -20.41 5.12 -20.37
C GLN A 107 -20.58 5.45 -18.89
N ASN A 108 -19.79 4.80 -18.03
CA ASN A 108 -19.82 4.92 -16.58
C ASN A 108 -18.78 5.92 -16.04
N TRP A 109 -17.76 6.22 -16.86
CA TRP A 109 -16.83 7.30 -16.59
C TRP A 109 -17.31 8.63 -17.17
N HIS A 110 -17.32 9.66 -16.34
CA HIS A 110 -17.86 10.96 -16.70
C HIS A 110 -16.78 12.04 -16.59
N LEU A 111 -16.50 12.71 -17.71
CA LEU A 111 -15.60 13.87 -17.74
C LEU A 111 -16.28 15.09 -17.11
N LEU A 112 -15.57 15.75 -16.19
CA LEU A 112 -15.96 17.03 -15.60
C LEU A 112 -15.19 18.20 -16.20
N LEU A 113 -13.88 18.03 -16.38
CA LEU A 113 -13.00 19.07 -16.89
C LEU A 113 -11.90 18.44 -17.72
N ALA A 114 -11.60 19.07 -18.85
CA ALA A 114 -10.38 18.84 -19.59
C ALA A 114 -9.78 20.19 -19.97
N SER A 115 -8.46 20.30 -19.83
CA SER A 115 -7.72 21.49 -20.19
C SER A 115 -6.33 21.12 -20.66
N GLU A 116 -5.79 21.90 -21.59
CA GLU A 116 -4.42 21.76 -22.05
C GLU A 116 -3.73 23.13 -22.03
N ASP A 117 -2.53 23.18 -21.48
CA ASP A 117 -1.65 24.35 -21.50
C ASP A 117 -0.37 24.09 -22.32
N GLU A 118 0.63 24.97 -22.23
CA GLU A 118 1.87 24.82 -22.99
C GLU A 118 2.69 23.56 -22.63
N THR A 119 2.41 22.93 -21.49
CA THR A 119 3.20 21.83 -20.91
C THR A 119 2.37 20.60 -20.55
N TYR A 120 1.12 20.78 -20.11
CA TYR A 120 0.31 19.73 -19.51
C TYR A 120 -1.07 19.61 -20.16
N THR A 121 -1.51 18.37 -20.33
CA THR A 121 -2.92 18.02 -20.49
C THR A 121 -3.44 17.57 -19.11
N THR A 122 -4.62 18.06 -18.71
CA THR A 122 -5.26 17.74 -17.44
C THR A 122 -6.68 17.25 -17.69
N LEU A 123 -7.05 16.12 -17.09
CA LEU A 123 -8.41 15.59 -17.11
C LEU A 123 -8.92 15.42 -15.68
N VAL A 124 -10.15 15.81 -15.42
CA VAL A 124 -10.89 15.53 -14.19
C VAL A 124 -12.14 14.77 -14.54
N PHE A 125 -12.29 13.59 -13.97
CA PHE A 125 -13.39 12.67 -14.27
C PHE A 125 -13.76 11.87 -13.03
N TYR A 126 -14.97 11.32 -13.03
CA TYR A 126 -15.49 10.56 -11.91
C TYR A 126 -16.32 9.38 -12.39
N ARG A 127 -16.58 8.44 -11.47
CA ARG A 127 -17.44 7.27 -11.67
C ARG A 127 -17.98 6.77 -10.34
N LEU A 128 -18.97 5.90 -10.42
CA LEU A 128 -19.39 5.10 -9.27
C LEU A 128 -18.30 4.10 -8.85
N LEU A 129 -18.22 3.81 -7.56
CA LEU A 129 -17.35 2.75 -7.02
C LEU A 129 -17.77 1.37 -7.55
N GLU A 130 -19.08 1.16 -7.68
CA GLU A 130 -19.70 -0.04 -8.24
C GLU A 130 -20.71 0.36 -9.30
N THR A 131 -20.58 -0.21 -10.50
CA THR A 131 -21.49 -0.02 -11.62
C THR A 131 -22.18 -1.35 -11.92
N CYS A 132 -23.21 -1.30 -12.79
CA CYS A 132 -23.91 -2.50 -13.25
C CYS A 132 -23.30 -3.07 -14.55
N ASP A 133 -22.27 -2.43 -15.08
CA ASP A 133 -21.57 -2.88 -16.27
C ASP A 133 -20.64 -4.04 -15.91
N LYS A 134 -20.66 -5.08 -16.75
CA LYS A 134 -19.82 -6.28 -16.60
C LYS A 134 -18.36 -6.07 -17.02
N TYR A 135 -18.08 -5.00 -17.77
CA TYR A 135 -16.73 -4.65 -18.20
C TYR A 135 -16.00 -3.75 -17.20
N ASP A 136 -16.75 -3.15 -16.27
CA ASP A 136 -16.20 -2.32 -15.22
C ASP A 136 -15.65 -3.13 -14.05
N ILE A 137 -14.55 -2.64 -13.48
CA ILE A 137 -13.91 -3.22 -12.29
C ILE A 137 -14.43 -2.51 -11.06
N LYS A 138 -15.08 -3.23 -10.14
CA LYS A 138 -15.52 -2.66 -8.86
C LYS A 138 -14.33 -2.13 -8.06
N ILE A 139 -14.47 -0.92 -7.53
CA ILE A 139 -13.47 -0.31 -6.65
C ILE A 139 -13.83 -0.69 -5.22
N LEU A 140 -12.99 -1.52 -4.61
CA LEU A 140 -13.15 -2.03 -3.27
C LEU A 140 -12.09 -1.44 -2.32
N LYS A 141 -12.13 -1.84 -1.05
CA LYS A 141 -11.10 -1.47 -0.06
C LYS A 141 -9.79 -2.23 -0.23
N ASP A 142 -9.77 -3.24 -1.10
CA ASP A 142 -8.61 -4.02 -1.48
C ASP A 142 -7.63 -3.22 -2.36
N THR A 143 -6.42 -3.75 -2.55
CA THR A 143 -5.44 -3.14 -3.45
C THR A 143 -6.02 -2.97 -4.86
N SER A 144 -5.95 -1.76 -5.41
CA SER A 144 -6.34 -1.45 -6.79
C SER A 144 -5.10 -1.27 -7.66
N ARG A 145 -5.07 -1.89 -8.85
CA ARG A 145 -3.95 -1.70 -9.80
C ARG A 145 -4.35 -0.69 -10.87
N ILE A 146 -3.73 0.47 -10.83
CA ILE A 146 -3.87 1.52 -11.84
C ILE A 146 -2.90 1.24 -12.97
N ILE A 147 -3.39 1.26 -14.20
CA ILE A 147 -2.57 1.35 -15.40
C ILE A 147 -2.71 2.73 -16.01
N PHE A 148 -1.62 3.25 -16.54
CA PHE A 148 -1.60 4.58 -17.15
C PHE A 148 -0.79 4.57 -18.43
N SER A 149 -1.10 5.50 -19.32
CA SER A 149 -0.31 5.75 -20.53
C SER A 149 -0.50 7.19 -21.02
N TYR A 150 0.39 7.65 -21.89
CA TYR A 150 0.24 8.95 -22.53
C TYR A 150 1.01 9.03 -23.85
N HIS A 151 0.66 10.01 -24.67
CA HIS A 151 1.31 10.24 -25.95
C HIS A 151 1.36 11.74 -26.27
N PRO A 152 2.45 12.26 -26.88
CA PRO A 152 2.63 13.69 -27.17
C PRO A 152 1.79 14.24 -28.33
N ALA A 153 1.01 13.39 -29.00
CA ALA A 153 0.21 13.78 -30.15
C ALA A 153 -1.24 13.37 -29.95
N ASP A 154 -2.14 14.26 -30.36
CA ASP A 154 -3.57 14.02 -30.36
C ASP A 154 -3.95 12.94 -31.38
N PRO A 155 -4.85 12.01 -31.01
CA PRO A 155 -5.54 11.17 -31.95
C PRO A 155 -6.35 12.00 -32.96
N GLU A 156 -6.46 11.51 -34.20
CA GLU A 156 -7.36 12.11 -35.19
C GLU A 156 -8.84 11.89 -34.84
N SER A 157 -9.13 10.76 -34.18
CA SER A 157 -10.45 10.39 -33.70
C SER A 157 -10.32 9.31 -32.62
N GLU A 158 -11.44 8.96 -31.99
CA GLU A 158 -11.55 7.90 -30.98
C GLU A 158 -11.14 6.50 -31.48
N THR A 159 -11.08 6.28 -32.80
CA THR A 159 -10.65 5.01 -33.40
C THR A 159 -9.20 5.03 -33.88
N SER A 160 -8.52 6.18 -33.76
CA SER A 160 -7.18 6.43 -34.29
C SER A 160 -6.18 6.76 -33.18
N VAL A 161 -6.34 6.15 -32.00
CA VAL A 161 -5.42 6.34 -30.87
C VAL A 161 -4.08 5.66 -31.18
N LEU A 162 -3.00 6.44 -31.11
CA LEU A 162 -1.65 5.97 -31.41
C LEU A 162 -1.09 5.10 -30.27
N TYR A 163 -0.20 4.16 -30.59
CA TYR A 163 0.50 3.39 -29.57
C TYR A 163 1.38 4.31 -28.69
N HIS A 164 1.16 4.29 -27.37
CA HIS A 164 1.91 5.10 -26.40
C HIS A 164 3.42 4.82 -26.40
N GLY A 165 3.87 3.66 -26.90
CA GLY A 165 5.27 3.25 -26.85
C GLY A 165 5.61 2.53 -25.54
N ALA A 166 6.82 1.98 -25.45
CA ALA A 166 7.23 1.19 -24.29
C ALA A 166 7.50 2.04 -23.02
N SER A 167 7.86 3.32 -23.18
CA SER A 167 8.32 4.19 -22.09
C SER A 167 7.28 5.18 -21.56
N ARG A 168 6.09 5.28 -22.18
CA ARG A 168 5.01 6.20 -21.75
C ARG A 168 3.80 5.44 -21.24
N ARG A 169 4.05 4.41 -20.46
CA ARG A 169 3.04 3.58 -19.81
C ARG A 169 3.60 3.00 -18.51
N GLY A 170 2.71 2.58 -17.63
CA GLY A 170 3.11 1.87 -16.42
C GLY A 170 1.92 1.34 -15.63
N THR A 171 2.24 0.73 -14.50
CA THR A 171 1.27 0.24 -13.51
C THR A 171 1.70 0.69 -12.12
N ARG A 172 0.71 0.98 -11.26
CA ARG A 172 0.88 1.32 -9.84
C ARG A 172 -0.24 0.70 -9.03
N SER A 173 0.10 0.10 -7.90
CA SER A 173 -0.87 -0.43 -6.95
C SER A 173 -1.16 0.63 -5.89
N LEU A 174 -2.44 0.87 -5.58
CA LEU A 174 -2.90 1.94 -4.69
C LEU A 174 -4.08 1.47 -3.83
N MET A 175 -4.20 2.04 -2.63
CA MET A 175 -5.42 1.95 -1.82
C MET A 175 -6.35 3.14 -2.12
N LEU A 176 -7.25 2.99 -3.10
CA LEU A 176 -8.10 4.10 -3.55
C LEU A 176 -9.12 4.56 -2.50
N LEU A 177 -9.58 3.64 -1.64
CA LEU A 177 -10.62 3.89 -0.63
C LEU A 177 -10.11 4.02 0.80
N ASP A 178 -8.79 3.95 1.00
CA ASP A 178 -8.23 4.24 2.32
C ASP A 178 -8.50 5.71 2.67
N LYS A 179 -8.69 5.99 3.96
CA LYS A 179 -8.82 7.39 4.39
C LYS A 179 -7.51 8.09 4.08
N ALA A 180 -7.59 9.29 3.51
CA ALA A 180 -6.44 10.16 3.38
C ALA A 180 -5.79 10.23 4.75
N ASN A 181 -4.47 10.02 4.78
CA ASN A 181 -3.74 10.02 6.03
C ASN A 181 -3.69 11.47 6.54
N HIS A 182 -4.78 11.92 7.16
CA HIS A 182 -5.00 13.31 7.59
C HIS A 182 -3.93 13.76 8.59
N TYR A 183 -3.25 12.81 9.24
CA TYR A 183 -2.10 13.04 10.10
C TYR A 183 -0.80 13.39 9.35
N MET A 184 -0.78 13.28 8.02
CA MET A 184 0.33 13.79 7.19
C MET A 184 0.19 15.28 6.88
N GLU A 185 -1.04 15.79 6.74
CA GLU A 185 -1.29 17.16 6.29
C GLU A 185 -1.60 18.14 7.44
N ASN A 186 -2.18 17.67 8.56
CA ASN A 186 -2.75 18.57 9.58
C ASN A 186 -2.03 18.61 10.93
N SER A 187 -1.13 17.67 11.23
CA SER A 187 -0.40 17.67 12.51
C SER A 187 0.92 18.42 12.35
N ALA A 188 0.96 19.68 12.78
CA ALA A 188 2.22 20.41 12.91
C ALA A 188 3.20 19.59 13.75
N MET A 189 4.40 19.36 13.22
CA MET A 189 5.43 18.62 13.95
C MET A 189 5.79 19.37 15.23
N PRO A 190 5.93 18.68 16.38
CA PRO A 190 6.44 19.30 17.59
C PRO A 190 7.82 19.95 17.37
N ASP A 191 8.09 21.08 18.04
CA ASP A 191 9.35 21.82 17.87
C ASP A 191 10.60 21.04 18.34
N ASP A 192 10.41 20.01 19.17
CA ASP A 192 11.47 19.15 19.70
C ASP A 192 11.71 17.88 18.88
N VAL A 193 11.14 17.80 17.68
CA VAL A 193 11.32 16.65 16.80
C VAL A 193 12.79 16.47 16.41
N ILE A 194 13.31 15.29 16.68
CA ILE A 194 14.60 14.81 16.17
C ILE A 194 14.35 13.88 14.97
N VAL A 195 15.23 13.99 13.97
CA VAL A 195 15.17 13.20 12.74
C VAL A 195 16.29 12.19 12.76
N VAL A 196 15.96 10.91 12.54
CA VAL A 196 16.92 9.81 12.47
C VAL A 196 16.76 9.09 11.14
N ASP A 197 17.86 8.98 10.40
CA ASP A 197 17.90 8.35 9.09
C ASP A 197 18.60 6.98 9.17
N PHE A 198 17.90 5.93 8.73
CA PHE A 198 18.43 4.60 8.47
C PHE A 198 18.61 4.44 6.97
N LEU A 199 19.81 4.73 6.46
CA LEU A 199 20.12 4.73 5.03
C LEU A 199 21.15 3.64 4.66
N ASN A 200 21.08 3.18 3.41
CA ASN A 200 22.22 2.53 2.77
C ASN A 200 23.42 3.52 2.70
N ASN A 201 24.65 3.01 2.73
CA ASN A 201 25.85 3.84 2.72
C ASN A 201 26.61 3.72 1.39
N LYS A 202 26.21 4.48 0.37
CA LYS A 202 26.82 4.43 -0.98
C LYS A 202 26.93 3.00 -1.51
N PHE A 203 25.89 2.21 -1.27
CA PHE A 203 25.84 0.81 -1.62
C PHE A 203 25.98 0.64 -3.13
N GLN A 204 26.87 -0.26 -3.55
CA GLN A 204 27.08 -0.57 -4.97
C GLN A 204 26.07 -1.64 -5.39
N VAL A 205 24.94 -1.22 -5.96
CA VAL A 205 23.88 -2.14 -6.36
C VAL A 205 24.42 -3.11 -7.44
N PRO A 206 24.38 -4.43 -7.20
CA PRO A 206 24.87 -5.39 -8.18
C PRO A 206 24.07 -5.35 -9.49
N ALA A 207 24.73 -5.73 -10.59
CA ALA A 207 24.10 -5.85 -11.91
C ALA A 207 23.41 -7.21 -12.10
N ASN A 208 22.60 -7.60 -11.12
CA ASN A 208 21.68 -8.73 -11.18
C ASN A 208 20.25 -8.19 -11.16
N GLU A 209 19.27 -9.06 -11.43
CA GLU A 209 17.87 -8.66 -11.54
C GLU A 209 17.26 -8.26 -10.19
N THR A 210 17.58 -9.00 -9.13
CA THR A 210 17.12 -8.74 -7.77
C THR A 210 18.29 -8.82 -6.80
N HIS A 211 18.33 -7.90 -5.84
CA HIS A 211 19.30 -7.94 -4.75
C HIS A 211 18.70 -7.43 -3.45
N TYR A 212 18.94 -8.14 -2.35
CA TYR A 212 18.51 -7.76 -1.01
C TYR A 212 19.75 -7.42 -0.19
N ASN A 213 19.91 -6.14 0.14
CA ASN A 213 21.01 -5.65 0.96
C ASN A 213 20.55 -5.38 2.39
N CYS A 214 21.28 -5.86 3.38
CA CYS A 214 21.07 -5.59 4.80
C CYS A 214 22.22 -4.77 5.36
N ILE A 215 21.90 -3.75 6.16
CA ILE A 215 22.87 -3.00 6.96
C ILE A 215 22.36 -2.83 8.38
N VAL A 216 23.20 -3.15 9.37
CA VAL A 216 22.85 -3.04 10.79
C VAL A 216 23.34 -1.71 11.34
N ARG A 217 22.45 -0.99 12.03
CA ARG A 217 22.74 0.30 12.66
C ARG A 217 22.19 0.32 14.08
N LYS A 218 22.89 1.06 14.93
CA LYS A 218 22.43 1.34 16.28
C LYS A 218 21.79 2.72 16.28
N LEU A 219 20.56 2.81 16.76
CA LEU A 219 19.93 4.07 17.09
C LEU A 219 20.82 4.79 18.10
N GLU A 220 21.19 6.04 17.81
CA GLU A 220 21.96 6.85 18.76
C GLU A 220 21.29 6.82 20.14
N SER A 221 22.11 6.76 21.20
CA SER A 221 21.60 6.60 22.56
C SER A 221 20.62 7.72 22.91
N LEU A 222 19.33 7.40 22.89
CA LEU A 222 18.30 8.22 23.47
C LEU A 222 18.44 8.11 25.00
N HIS A 223 18.79 9.22 25.65
CA HIS A 223 18.99 9.26 27.11
C HIS A 223 17.69 9.18 27.92
N GLU A 224 16.54 9.23 27.24
CA GLU A 224 15.21 9.14 27.78
C GLU A 224 14.25 8.62 26.70
N LYS A 225 13.04 8.24 27.12
CA LYS A 225 12.00 7.75 26.22
C LYS A 225 11.58 8.85 25.23
N HIS A 226 11.54 8.48 23.95
CA HIS A 226 10.95 9.28 22.88
C HIS A 226 9.80 8.49 22.23
N HIS A 227 8.87 9.21 21.61
CA HIS A 227 7.87 8.63 20.72
C HIS A 227 8.26 8.88 19.28
N MET A 228 8.39 7.80 18.49
CA MET A 228 8.33 7.90 17.03
C MET A 228 6.90 8.20 16.63
N ILE A 229 6.70 9.32 15.95
CA ILE A 229 5.38 9.83 15.57
C ILE A 229 5.14 9.78 14.06
N ARG A 230 6.20 9.62 13.27
CA ARG A 230 6.15 9.50 11.81
C ARG A 230 7.37 8.75 11.28
N TYR A 231 7.20 8.07 10.15
CA TYR A 231 8.30 7.65 9.29
C TYR A 231 8.00 7.89 7.80
N GLU A 232 9.04 8.02 6.98
CA GLU A 232 8.90 8.16 5.53
C GLU A 232 10.09 7.55 4.77
N PRO A 233 9.90 7.12 3.50
CA PRO A 233 11.01 6.67 2.66
C PRO A 233 11.91 7.85 2.29
N VAL A 234 13.22 7.61 2.28
CA VAL A 234 14.21 8.52 1.70
C VAL A 234 14.78 7.83 0.47
N LEU A 235 14.30 8.22 -0.71
CA LEU A 235 14.76 7.64 -1.98
C LEU A 235 15.80 8.55 -2.62
N GLN A 236 16.91 7.97 -3.06
CA GLN A 236 17.89 8.69 -3.84
C GLN A 236 17.25 9.14 -5.18
N PRO A 237 17.40 10.40 -5.59
CA PRO A 237 16.79 10.88 -6.83
C PRO A 237 17.19 10.03 -8.04
N GLY A 238 16.20 9.57 -8.81
CA GLY A 238 16.37 8.68 -9.96
C GLY A 238 16.39 7.20 -9.62
N HIS A 239 16.31 6.82 -8.34
CA HIS A 239 16.28 5.44 -7.87
C HIS A 239 14.86 4.96 -7.50
N GLU A 240 13.83 5.77 -7.73
CA GLU A 240 12.44 5.50 -7.36
C GLU A 240 11.87 4.26 -8.07
N GLN A 241 12.46 3.84 -9.18
CA GLN A 241 12.06 2.63 -9.92
C GLN A 241 12.92 1.40 -9.59
N ILE A 242 14.06 1.56 -8.91
CA ILE A 242 14.95 0.43 -8.55
C ILE A 242 14.82 0.01 -7.09
N VAL A 243 14.52 0.94 -6.19
CA VAL A 243 14.26 0.63 -4.78
C VAL A 243 12.84 0.13 -4.67
N HIS A 244 12.71 -1.18 -4.48
CA HIS A 244 11.43 -1.87 -4.59
C HIS A 244 10.72 -2.01 -3.24
N HIS A 245 11.46 -2.35 -2.18
CA HIS A 245 10.97 -2.24 -0.81
C HIS A 245 12.11 -2.02 0.18
N ILE A 246 11.77 -1.47 1.34
CA ILE A 246 12.65 -1.18 2.46
C ILE A 246 11.98 -1.71 3.72
N VAL A 247 12.65 -2.58 4.45
CA VAL A 247 12.18 -3.13 5.73
C VAL A 247 13.18 -2.77 6.81
N LEU A 248 12.69 -2.21 7.91
CA LEU A 248 13.48 -1.98 9.11
C LEU A 248 13.09 -3.05 10.11
N TYR A 249 14.01 -3.93 10.45
CA TYR A 249 13.85 -4.92 11.49
C TYR A 249 14.41 -4.40 12.80
N TYR A 250 13.73 -4.71 13.90
CA TYR A 250 14.24 -4.51 15.24
C TYR A 250 14.98 -5.78 15.70
N CYS A 251 16.19 -5.61 16.24
CA CYS A 251 16.99 -6.71 16.77
C CYS A 251 16.73 -6.88 18.26
N THR A 252 16.31 -8.07 18.69
CA THR A 252 15.97 -8.33 20.11
C THR A 252 17.20 -8.36 21.02
N GLN A 253 18.40 -8.51 20.46
CA GLN A 253 19.67 -8.58 21.17
C GLN A 253 20.64 -7.51 20.68
N ALA A 254 21.64 -7.20 21.51
CA ALA A 254 22.73 -6.34 21.09
C ALA A 254 23.55 -7.04 20.01
N ILE A 255 23.97 -6.28 18.99
CA ILE A 255 24.77 -6.79 17.88
C ILE A 255 26.23 -6.36 18.05
N SER A 256 27.14 -7.30 17.79
CA SER A 256 28.58 -7.11 17.90
C SER A 256 29.07 -6.03 16.93
N PRO A 257 30.04 -5.18 17.35
CA PRO A 257 30.58 -4.10 16.52
C PRO A 257 31.09 -4.54 15.15
N GLU A 258 31.45 -5.81 14.99
CA GLU A 258 31.93 -6.37 13.72
C GLU A 258 30.84 -6.48 12.64
N PHE A 259 29.55 -6.45 12.98
CA PHE A 259 28.45 -6.47 12.01
C PHE A 259 27.86 -5.07 11.75
N MET A 260 28.31 -4.05 12.48
CA MET A 260 27.78 -2.69 12.37
C MET A 260 28.26 -2.00 11.09
N ASP A 261 27.34 -1.28 10.44
CA ASP A 261 27.59 -0.47 9.24
C ASP A 261 28.26 -1.24 8.08
N LYS A 262 28.02 -2.55 8.02
CA LYS A 262 28.45 -3.43 6.93
C LYS A 262 27.26 -3.91 6.12
N ASP A 263 27.46 -4.01 4.82
CA ASP A 263 26.51 -4.57 3.87
C ASP A 263 26.56 -6.10 3.89
N PHE A 264 25.39 -6.73 4.00
CA PHE A 264 25.19 -8.17 3.93
C PHE A 264 24.13 -8.50 2.88
N SER A 265 24.34 -9.56 2.12
CA SER A 265 23.35 -10.03 1.15
C SER A 265 22.33 -10.92 1.88
N ALA A 266 21.06 -10.50 1.97
CA ALA A 266 19.97 -11.34 2.51
C ALA A 266 19.58 -12.51 1.58
N MET A 267 20.23 -12.59 0.41
CA MET A 267 20.14 -13.73 -0.52
C MET A 267 21.07 -14.89 -0.13
N GLN A 268 21.83 -14.75 0.95
CA GLN A 268 22.72 -15.77 1.50
C GLN A 268 22.25 -16.10 2.92
N GLU A 269 22.81 -17.16 3.52
CA GLU A 269 22.59 -17.41 4.94
C GLU A 269 23.10 -16.22 5.75
N LEU A 270 22.19 -15.58 6.49
CA LEU A 270 22.55 -14.50 7.40
C LEU A 270 23.45 -15.03 8.52
N PRO A 271 24.44 -14.25 8.98
CA PRO A 271 25.18 -14.57 10.19
C PRO A 271 24.24 -14.86 11.35
N HIS A 272 24.55 -15.87 12.16
CA HIS A 272 23.69 -16.32 13.27
C HIS A 272 23.29 -15.18 14.22
N GLU A 273 24.18 -14.21 14.47
CA GLU A 273 23.88 -13.06 15.33
C GLU A 273 22.75 -12.17 14.78
N LEU A 274 22.59 -12.11 13.44
CA LEU A 274 21.56 -11.32 12.77
C LEU A 274 20.21 -12.04 12.67
N ILE A 275 20.15 -13.34 13.02
CA ILE A 275 18.88 -14.10 13.03
C ILE A 275 17.89 -13.51 14.07
N ASN A 276 18.40 -12.83 15.11
CA ASN A 276 17.58 -12.17 16.12
C ASN A 276 17.00 -10.80 15.67
N CYS A 277 17.24 -10.41 14.42
CA CYS A 277 16.68 -9.21 13.78
C CYS A 277 15.53 -9.63 12.85
N ASP A 278 14.49 -10.24 13.43
CA ASP A 278 13.35 -10.83 12.72
C ASP A 278 12.04 -10.06 12.94
N GLN A 279 11.99 -9.14 13.92
CA GLN A 279 10.81 -8.34 14.20
C GLN A 279 10.67 -7.20 13.20
N VAL A 280 9.67 -7.26 12.31
CA VAL A 280 9.37 -6.19 11.36
C VAL A 280 8.91 -4.95 12.12
N PHE A 281 9.74 -3.91 12.13
CA PHE A 281 9.42 -2.65 12.79
C PHE A 281 8.71 -1.68 11.83
N ILE A 282 9.24 -1.55 10.61
CA ILE A 282 8.65 -0.76 9.51
C ILE A 282 8.81 -1.55 8.21
N ALA A 283 7.78 -1.57 7.38
CA ALA A 283 7.90 -1.99 5.99
C ALA A 283 7.35 -0.91 5.07
N TRP A 284 8.03 -0.72 3.95
CA TRP A 284 7.66 0.19 2.88
C TRP A 284 7.94 -0.49 1.55
N ALA A 285 7.03 -0.41 0.59
CA ALA A 285 7.28 -0.81 -0.79
C ALA A 285 7.03 0.35 -1.76
N ILE A 286 7.46 0.18 -3.01
CA ILE A 286 7.22 1.16 -4.09
C ILE A 286 5.75 1.58 -4.15
N GLY A 287 5.51 2.90 -4.19
CA GLY A 287 4.16 3.50 -4.13
C GLY A 287 3.60 3.67 -2.71
N GLY A 288 4.27 3.12 -1.69
CA GLY A 288 3.94 3.40 -0.29
C GLY A 288 4.21 4.86 0.07
N GLN A 289 3.37 5.44 0.91
CA GLN A 289 3.56 6.81 1.40
C GLN A 289 4.20 6.81 2.78
N ALA A 290 4.44 8.01 3.31
CA ALA A 290 4.81 8.16 4.71
C ALA A 290 3.66 7.74 5.64
N PHE A 291 4.02 7.38 6.86
CA PHE A 291 3.05 7.00 7.88
C PHE A 291 3.20 7.91 9.09
N SER A 292 2.12 8.55 9.50
CA SER A 292 2.02 9.31 10.74
C SER A 292 1.10 8.58 11.72
N TYR A 293 1.54 8.43 12.97
CA TYR A 293 0.67 7.90 14.04
C TYR A 293 -0.41 8.93 14.42
N PRO A 294 -1.59 8.48 14.89
CA PRO A 294 -2.61 9.35 15.48
C PRO A 294 -2.06 10.19 16.65
N ASP A 295 -2.57 11.40 16.86
CA ASP A 295 -2.02 12.36 17.83
C ASP A 295 -1.95 11.85 19.29
N HIS A 296 -2.71 10.80 19.63
CA HIS A 296 -2.75 10.19 20.95
C HIS A 296 -1.81 8.98 21.10
N VAL A 297 -1.12 8.53 20.04
CA VAL A 297 -0.27 7.33 20.02
C VAL A 297 1.12 7.62 19.47
N GLY A 298 2.17 7.11 20.10
CA GLY A 298 3.54 7.12 19.54
C GLY A 298 4.29 5.84 19.86
N HIS A 299 5.17 5.39 18.96
CA HIS A 299 5.96 4.19 19.21
C HIS A 299 7.13 4.51 20.14
N PRO A 300 7.25 3.88 21.31
CA PRO A 300 8.31 4.17 22.26
C PRO A 300 9.66 3.69 21.75
N LEU A 301 10.67 4.56 21.83
CA LEU A 301 12.08 4.29 21.59
C LEU A 301 12.92 4.90 22.72
N GLY A 302 14.11 4.35 22.98
CA GLY A 302 15.00 4.84 24.04
C GLY A 302 14.67 4.34 25.45
N THR A 303 13.93 3.24 25.57
CA THR A 303 13.65 2.55 26.84
C THR A 303 14.61 1.38 27.06
N ASP A 304 14.80 0.94 28.31
CA ASP A 304 15.67 -0.21 28.65
C ASP A 304 15.25 -1.54 28.01
N TYR A 305 14.00 -1.62 27.52
CA TYR A 305 13.48 -2.77 26.76
C TYR A 305 14.00 -2.83 25.32
N ASN A 306 14.61 -1.76 24.82
CA ASN A 306 15.06 -1.66 23.45
C ASN A 306 16.58 -1.84 23.37
N SER A 307 17.05 -2.86 22.65
CA SER A 307 18.48 -3.07 22.35
C SER A 307 19.09 -1.84 21.65
N GLY A 308 18.25 -1.11 20.91
CA GLY A 308 18.62 0.01 20.07
C GLY A 308 19.23 -0.39 18.73
N TYR A 309 19.26 -1.68 18.40
CA TYR A 309 19.81 -2.19 17.14
C TYR A 309 18.69 -2.46 16.15
N PHE A 310 18.92 -2.00 14.91
CA PHE A 310 18.01 -2.20 13.80
C PHE A 310 18.79 -2.70 12.58
N MET A 311 18.15 -3.55 11.78
CA MET A 311 18.67 -4.00 10.50
C MET A 311 17.79 -3.41 9.39
N LEU A 312 18.37 -2.59 8.54
CA LEU A 312 17.72 -2.06 7.34
C LEU A 312 17.96 -3.04 6.19
N GLU A 313 16.90 -3.67 5.70
CA GLU A 313 16.90 -4.44 4.46
C GLU A 313 16.35 -3.57 3.32
N THR A 314 17.05 -3.54 2.19
CA THR A 314 16.60 -2.87 0.97
C THR A 314 16.63 -3.85 -0.18
N HIS A 315 15.48 -4.04 -0.81
CA HIS A 315 15.36 -4.80 -2.05
C HIS A 315 15.49 -3.89 -3.25
N PHE A 316 16.52 -4.15 -4.05
CA PHE A 316 16.78 -3.54 -5.33
C PHE A 316 16.26 -4.44 -6.45
N ASN A 317 15.35 -3.92 -7.28
CA ASN A 317 14.91 -4.53 -8.53
C ASN A 317 15.59 -3.83 -9.70
N ASN A 318 16.52 -4.51 -10.37
CA ASN A 318 17.33 -4.00 -11.47
C ASN A 318 17.17 -4.91 -12.71
N PRO A 319 15.97 -4.95 -13.32
CA PRO A 319 15.65 -5.89 -14.41
C PRO A 319 16.57 -5.74 -15.63
N GLU A 320 16.98 -4.51 -15.92
CA GLU A 320 17.90 -4.18 -17.03
C GLU A 320 19.38 -4.45 -16.69
N LYS A 321 19.68 -4.90 -15.46
CA LYS A 321 21.03 -5.27 -14.99
C LYS A 321 22.04 -4.13 -15.21
N VAL A 322 21.60 -2.91 -14.95
CA VAL A 322 22.41 -1.70 -15.09
C VAL A 322 23.57 -1.75 -14.11
N LYS A 323 24.77 -1.38 -14.57
CA LYS A 323 26.00 -1.33 -13.79
C LYS A 323 26.26 0.07 -13.25
N GLY A 324 26.98 0.16 -12.12
CA GLY A 324 27.46 1.44 -11.58
C GLY A 324 26.41 2.25 -10.83
N ILE A 325 25.30 1.62 -10.45
CA ILE A 325 24.30 2.22 -9.58
C ILE A 325 24.88 2.28 -8.16
N VAL A 326 24.83 3.47 -7.56
CA VAL A 326 25.29 3.72 -6.19
C VAL A 326 24.14 4.31 -5.40
N ASP A 327 23.60 3.57 -4.43
CA ASP A 327 22.40 3.95 -3.71
C ASP A 327 22.68 4.35 -2.25
N SER A 328 21.91 5.32 -1.73
CA SER A 328 21.89 5.71 -0.32
C SER A 328 20.45 5.94 0.17
N SER A 329 19.51 5.16 -0.37
CA SER A 329 18.10 5.19 0.00
C SER A 329 17.88 4.48 1.34
N GLY A 330 16.74 4.73 2.00
CA GLY A 330 16.38 4.12 3.27
C GLY A 330 15.12 4.71 3.89
N LEU A 331 15.07 4.78 5.22
CA LEU A 331 13.94 5.30 5.99
C LEU A 331 14.36 6.46 6.89
N ARG A 332 13.46 7.41 7.05
CA ARG A 332 13.56 8.52 8.00
C ARG A 332 12.51 8.38 9.08
N LEU A 333 12.92 8.56 10.32
CA LEU A 333 12.07 8.51 11.51
C LEU A 333 12.02 9.89 12.17
N TYR A 334 10.85 10.26 12.67
CA TYR A 334 10.63 11.49 13.43
C TYR A 334 10.27 11.13 14.86
N LEU A 335 11.12 11.53 15.81
CA LEU A 335 10.94 11.24 17.23
C LEU A 335 10.77 12.53 18.04
N THR A 336 9.98 12.49 19.11
CA THR A 336 9.76 13.63 20.03
C THR A 336 9.78 13.16 21.48
N LYS A 337 10.14 14.06 22.39
CA LYS A 337 10.03 13.85 23.85
C LYS A 337 8.65 14.22 24.37
N GLN A 338 7.82 14.88 23.56
CA GLN A 338 6.41 15.13 23.87
C GLN A 338 5.64 13.82 23.75
N LEU A 339 5.71 13.02 24.81
CA LEU A 339 5.06 11.72 24.87
C LEU A 339 3.55 11.86 24.70
N ARG A 340 3.02 11.13 23.73
CA ARG A 340 1.58 10.97 23.50
C ARG A 340 0.97 10.07 24.57
N THR A 341 -0.36 10.03 24.61
CA THR A 341 -1.11 9.34 25.67
C THR A 341 -0.81 7.84 25.74
N TYR A 342 -0.63 7.18 24.60
CA TYR A 342 -0.43 5.74 24.51
C TYR A 342 0.85 5.36 23.77
N ASP A 343 1.49 4.29 24.25
CA ASP A 343 2.59 3.63 23.57
C ASP A 343 2.04 2.69 22.50
N ALA A 344 2.56 2.79 21.28
CA ALA A 344 2.35 1.77 20.26
C ALA A 344 3.22 0.53 20.53
N ALA A 345 2.77 -0.60 20.01
CA ALA A 345 3.55 -1.83 19.90
C ALA A 345 3.10 -2.57 18.62
N ILE A 346 3.88 -3.57 18.22
CA ILE A 346 3.59 -4.43 17.07
C ILE A 346 3.31 -5.84 17.59
N ILE A 347 2.27 -6.47 17.05
CA ILE A 347 1.95 -7.88 17.31
C ILE A 347 1.92 -8.59 15.95
N ASP A 348 2.81 -9.56 15.80
CA ASP A 348 2.84 -10.39 14.61
C ASP A 348 1.83 -11.54 14.75
N THR A 349 0.96 -11.68 13.75
CA THR A 349 -0.02 -12.77 13.68
C THR A 349 0.01 -13.37 12.29
N GLY A 350 0.09 -14.68 12.19
CA GLY A 350 0.35 -15.32 10.91
C GLY A 350 0.82 -16.74 11.07
N VAL A 351 1.15 -17.34 9.94
CA VAL A 351 1.78 -18.66 9.91
C VAL A 351 3.25 -18.48 10.28
N SER A 352 3.77 -19.38 11.12
CA SER A 352 5.18 -19.37 11.51
C SER A 352 6.08 -19.55 10.28
N THR A 353 7.16 -18.77 10.21
CA THR A 353 8.15 -18.81 9.13
C THR A 353 9.16 -19.95 9.35
N ASP A 354 8.67 -21.16 9.49
CA ASP A 354 9.47 -22.37 9.67
C ASP A 354 9.25 -23.38 8.54
N SER A 355 10.10 -24.41 8.51
CA SER A 355 10.11 -25.42 7.45
C SER A 355 8.88 -26.33 7.44
N TYR A 356 7.94 -26.18 8.38
CA TYR A 356 6.70 -26.93 8.40
C TYR A 356 5.58 -26.27 7.60
N GLN A 357 5.70 -24.98 7.27
CA GLN A 357 4.80 -24.36 6.30
C GLN A 357 5.25 -24.66 4.87
N ILE A 358 4.45 -25.47 4.17
CA ILE A 358 4.76 -25.98 2.84
C ILE A 358 3.61 -25.65 1.90
N ILE A 359 3.92 -24.95 0.80
CA ILE A 359 2.99 -24.65 -0.28
C ILE A 359 3.30 -25.61 -1.45
N PRO A 360 2.35 -26.48 -1.85
CA PRO A 360 2.51 -27.36 -3.01
C PRO A 360 2.66 -26.56 -4.32
N PRO A 361 3.40 -27.07 -5.32
CA PRO A 361 3.44 -26.46 -6.65
C PRO A 361 2.12 -26.65 -7.41
N PHE A 362 1.91 -25.83 -8.44
CA PHE A 362 0.79 -25.91 -9.39
C PHE A 362 -0.60 -25.59 -8.81
N GLU A 363 -0.70 -25.02 -7.61
CA GLU A 363 -1.98 -24.65 -7.00
C GLU A 363 -2.41 -23.25 -7.42
N THR A 364 -3.65 -23.12 -7.89
CA THR A 364 -4.27 -21.80 -8.17
C THR A 364 -4.68 -21.05 -6.92
N SER A 365 -4.86 -21.77 -5.80
CA SER A 365 -5.19 -21.24 -4.49
C SER A 365 -4.81 -22.27 -3.43
N PHE A 366 -3.93 -21.87 -2.52
CA PHE A 366 -3.56 -22.66 -1.35
C PHE A 366 -3.60 -21.75 -0.12
N ILE A 367 -4.46 -22.07 0.84
CA ILE A 367 -4.65 -21.24 2.04
C ILE A 367 -3.82 -21.80 3.18
N SER A 368 -2.95 -20.96 3.75
CA SER A 368 -2.30 -21.23 5.04
C SER A 368 -2.89 -20.33 6.11
N SER A 369 -3.06 -20.85 7.33
CA SER A 369 -3.71 -20.15 8.43
C SER A 369 -2.86 -20.20 9.69
N GLY A 370 -2.59 -19.03 10.26
CA GLY A 370 -1.96 -18.85 11.56
C GLY A 370 -3.00 -18.54 12.63
N TYR A 371 -2.81 -19.07 13.83
CA TYR A 371 -3.80 -18.99 14.91
C TYR A 371 -3.16 -18.44 16.18
N CYS A 372 -3.69 -17.33 16.69
CA CYS A 372 -3.55 -16.96 18.11
C CYS A 372 -4.89 -17.24 18.79
N HIS A 373 -5.00 -18.43 19.38
CA HIS A 373 -6.16 -18.87 20.16
C HIS A 373 -6.39 -17.96 21.37
N GLU A 374 -7.54 -18.07 22.04
CA GLU A 374 -7.82 -17.31 23.28
C GLU A 374 -6.73 -17.50 24.34
N ASP A 375 -6.13 -18.69 24.43
CA ASP A 375 -5.02 -18.94 25.35
C ASP A 375 -3.77 -18.10 25.03
N CYS A 376 -3.48 -17.89 23.74
CA CYS A 376 -2.38 -17.06 23.25
C CYS A 376 -2.58 -15.60 23.67
N LEU A 377 -3.77 -15.03 23.45
CA LEU A 377 -4.07 -13.66 23.89
C LEU A 377 -4.23 -13.55 25.40
N ASN A 378 -4.74 -14.56 26.09
CA ASN A 378 -4.84 -14.58 27.55
C ASN A 378 -3.48 -14.54 28.24
N GLN A 379 -2.48 -15.18 27.63
CA GLN A 379 -1.09 -15.19 28.10
C GLN A 379 -0.34 -13.93 27.67
N GLY A 380 -0.50 -13.50 26.41
CA GLY A 380 0.24 -12.39 25.82
C GLY A 380 -0.26 -11.02 26.26
N LEU A 381 -1.56 -10.87 26.51
CA LEU A 381 -2.14 -9.64 27.05
C LEU A 381 -2.13 -9.71 28.58
N ALA A 382 -1.62 -8.66 29.22
CA ALA A 382 -1.86 -8.44 30.64
C ALA A 382 -3.35 -8.15 30.90
N GLU A 383 -3.73 -7.69 32.09
CA GLU A 383 -5.12 -7.32 32.39
C GLU A 383 -5.67 -6.14 31.56
N GLN A 384 -4.86 -5.54 30.66
CA GLN A 384 -5.25 -4.41 29.84
C GLN A 384 -5.50 -4.83 28.38
N PRO A 385 -6.64 -4.44 27.79
CA PRO A 385 -6.88 -4.63 26.37
C PRO A 385 -5.98 -3.71 25.54
N ILE A 386 -5.80 -4.07 24.28
CA ILE A 386 -5.09 -3.25 23.29
C ILE A 386 -6.07 -2.68 22.27
N SER A 387 -5.73 -1.53 21.70
CA SER A 387 -6.44 -0.92 20.57
C SER A 387 -5.60 -1.11 19.31
N VAL A 388 -6.08 -1.93 18.38
CA VAL A 388 -5.45 -2.09 17.07
C VAL A 388 -5.83 -0.86 16.24
N LEU A 389 -4.82 -0.09 15.82
CA LEU A 389 -5.00 1.15 15.06
C LEU A 389 -4.59 1.02 13.58
N ALA A 390 -3.65 0.12 13.29
CA ALA A 390 -3.17 -0.14 11.93
C ALA A 390 -2.79 -1.60 11.74
N VAL A 391 -2.76 -2.04 10.48
CA VAL A 391 -2.31 -3.37 10.07
C VAL A 391 -1.38 -3.23 8.87
N LEU A 392 -0.27 -3.97 8.89
CA LEU A 392 0.61 -4.20 7.75
C LEU A 392 0.40 -5.66 7.31
N LEU A 393 -0.10 -5.86 6.09
CA LEU A 393 -0.22 -7.19 5.49
C LEU A 393 1.08 -7.55 4.78
N HIS A 394 1.57 -8.78 4.98
CA HIS A 394 2.83 -9.23 4.39
C HIS A 394 2.77 -10.70 3.96
N ALA A 395 3.20 -10.95 2.73
CA ALA A 395 3.52 -12.25 2.16
C ALA A 395 4.45 -12.05 0.96
N HIS A 396 5.25 -13.07 0.61
CA HIS A 396 6.14 -13.04 -0.56
C HIS A 396 5.39 -13.20 -1.90
N LEU A 397 6.13 -13.42 -2.99
CA LEU A 397 5.67 -13.41 -4.40
C LEU A 397 4.44 -14.27 -4.71
N LEU A 398 4.20 -15.36 -3.97
CA LEU A 398 3.04 -16.23 -4.20
C LEU A 398 1.75 -15.69 -3.56
N GLY A 399 1.83 -14.75 -2.62
CA GLY A 399 0.66 -14.20 -1.93
C GLY A 399 -0.29 -13.49 -2.90
N ARG A 400 -1.59 -13.76 -2.75
CA ARG A 400 -2.67 -13.14 -3.55
C ARG A 400 -3.75 -12.51 -2.71
N LYS A 401 -4.05 -13.11 -1.55
CA LYS A 401 -5.02 -12.57 -0.60
C LYS A 401 -4.51 -12.75 0.82
N ILE A 402 -4.76 -11.76 1.67
CA ILE A 402 -4.43 -11.86 3.09
C ILE A 402 -5.58 -11.26 3.89
N ARG A 403 -5.98 -11.93 4.97
CA ARG A 403 -6.93 -11.38 5.93
C ARG A 403 -6.61 -11.78 7.36
N THR A 404 -6.88 -10.87 8.29
CA THR A 404 -6.79 -11.13 9.72
C THR A 404 -8.17 -11.04 10.34
N ARG A 405 -8.70 -12.21 10.69
CA ARG A 405 -10.02 -12.42 11.27
C ARG A 405 -9.95 -12.26 12.78
N HIS A 406 -10.99 -11.69 13.38
CA HIS A 406 -11.08 -11.41 14.82
C HIS A 406 -12.33 -12.05 15.39
N PHE A 407 -12.18 -12.86 16.43
CA PHE A 407 -13.29 -13.53 17.09
C PHE A 407 -13.37 -13.14 18.56
N ARG A 408 -14.59 -13.11 19.09
CA ARG A 408 -14.87 -12.94 20.51
C ARG A 408 -15.99 -13.88 20.92
N ASN A 409 -15.74 -14.71 21.94
CA ASN A 409 -16.72 -15.69 22.45
C ASN A 409 -17.32 -16.57 21.32
N GLY A 410 -16.49 -17.03 20.39
CA GLY A 410 -16.90 -17.86 19.25
C GLY A 410 -17.65 -17.14 18.13
N THR A 411 -17.86 -15.82 18.21
CA THR A 411 -18.47 -15.01 17.15
C THR A 411 -17.39 -14.26 16.38
N GLU A 412 -17.44 -14.33 15.04
CA GLU A 412 -16.57 -13.54 14.17
C GLU A 412 -17.04 -12.07 14.16
N LEU A 413 -16.13 -11.18 14.54
CA LEU A 413 -16.27 -9.74 14.40
C LEU A 413 -15.75 -9.32 13.00
N PRO A 414 -16.03 -8.08 12.53
CA PRO A 414 -15.44 -7.62 11.28
C PRO A 414 -13.90 -7.79 11.31
N PRO A 415 -13.27 -8.29 10.23
CA PRO A 415 -11.83 -8.56 10.21
C PRO A 415 -11.04 -7.29 10.52
N LEU A 416 -9.85 -7.45 11.11
CA LEU A 416 -8.93 -6.33 11.35
C LEU A 416 -8.40 -5.76 10.03
N MET A 417 -8.17 -6.62 9.05
CA MET A 417 -7.83 -6.21 7.69
C MET A 417 -8.13 -7.36 6.73
N GLU A 418 -8.54 -7.03 5.50
CA GLU A 418 -8.70 -7.97 4.40
C GLU A 418 -8.24 -7.27 3.12
N ASP A 419 -7.44 -7.98 2.32
CA ASP A 419 -7.06 -7.58 0.97
C ASP A 419 -7.09 -8.80 0.05
N ASN A 420 -8.13 -8.87 -0.78
CA ASN A 420 -8.38 -9.92 -1.76
C ASN A 420 -7.61 -9.70 -3.08
N HIS A 421 -6.91 -8.58 -3.21
CA HIS A 421 -6.11 -8.23 -4.38
C HIS A 421 -4.66 -7.91 -4.00
N TYR A 422 -4.21 -8.42 -2.84
CA TYR A 422 -2.88 -8.18 -2.29
C TYR A 422 -1.78 -8.23 -3.36
N ASP A 423 -0.88 -7.26 -3.30
CA ASP A 423 0.25 -7.14 -4.19
C ASP A 423 1.54 -7.10 -3.37
N PHE A 424 2.40 -8.11 -3.56
CA PHE A 424 3.72 -8.12 -2.93
C PHE A 424 4.53 -6.84 -3.21
N ASN A 425 4.31 -6.21 -4.37
CA ASN A 425 5.02 -5.00 -4.75
C ASN A 425 4.44 -3.74 -4.11
N TYR A 426 3.38 -3.85 -3.30
CA TYR A 426 2.75 -2.73 -2.64
C TYR A 426 2.31 -3.11 -1.21
N GLN A 427 3.18 -2.76 -0.26
CA GLN A 427 3.02 -3.06 1.15
C GLN A 427 3.21 -1.76 1.93
N GLN A 428 2.22 -1.43 2.76
CA GLN A 428 2.26 -0.27 3.64
C GLN A 428 1.43 -0.53 4.89
N MET A 429 1.72 0.25 5.92
CA MET A 429 0.91 0.25 7.14
C MET A 429 -0.41 1.00 6.89
N ARG A 430 -1.53 0.32 7.10
CA ARG A 430 -2.87 0.87 6.84
C ARG A 430 -3.59 1.10 8.14
N LEU A 431 -4.07 2.32 8.36
CA LEU A 431 -4.93 2.64 9.50
C LEU A 431 -6.28 1.94 9.34
N LEU A 432 -6.79 1.39 10.44
CA LEU A 432 -8.16 0.93 10.50
C LEU A 432 -9.11 2.14 10.38
N PRO A 433 -10.27 1.99 9.71
CA PRO A 433 -11.27 3.06 9.67
C PRO A 433 -11.75 3.48 11.06
N GLU A 434 -11.79 2.52 11.98
CA GLU A 434 -12.09 2.64 13.40
C GLU A 434 -11.18 1.70 14.18
N GLU A 435 -10.56 2.19 15.24
CA GLU A 435 -9.69 1.36 16.07
C GLU A 435 -10.45 0.20 16.72
N ARG A 436 -9.79 -0.97 16.81
CA ARG A 436 -10.43 -2.19 17.29
C ARG A 436 -9.83 -2.66 18.61
N ILE A 437 -10.69 -2.81 19.61
CA ILE A 437 -10.30 -3.40 20.89
C ILE A 437 -10.11 -4.91 20.72
N VAL A 438 -8.88 -5.38 20.99
CA VAL A 438 -8.55 -6.80 21.19
C VAL A 438 -8.25 -7.01 22.67
N GLN A 439 -8.84 -8.04 23.26
CA GLN A 439 -8.78 -8.28 24.70
C GLN A 439 -8.65 -9.78 25.02
N LYS A 440 -8.42 -10.10 26.30
CA LYS A 440 -8.45 -11.49 26.79
C LYS A 440 -9.76 -12.20 26.40
N GLY A 441 -9.65 -13.45 25.98
CA GLY A 441 -10.76 -14.27 25.48
C GLY A 441 -11.09 -14.06 24.00
N ASP A 442 -10.41 -13.14 23.30
CA ASP A 442 -10.51 -13.04 21.85
C ASP A 442 -9.60 -14.08 21.17
N SER A 443 -9.80 -14.31 19.87
CA SER A 443 -8.82 -15.02 19.04
C SER A 443 -8.60 -14.31 17.70
N LEU A 444 -7.39 -14.45 17.17
CA LEU A 444 -6.99 -13.89 15.88
C LEU A 444 -6.58 -15.04 14.94
N ILE A 445 -7.08 -14.99 13.71
CA ILE A 445 -6.72 -15.96 12.67
C ILE A 445 -6.27 -15.17 11.45
N THR A 446 -5.01 -15.34 11.05
CA THR A 446 -4.48 -14.72 9.83
C THR A 446 -4.39 -15.78 8.75
N GLU A 447 -5.02 -15.52 7.61
CA GLU A 447 -5.08 -16.42 6.46
C GLU A 447 -4.40 -15.77 5.27
N CYS A 448 -3.52 -16.53 4.61
CA CYS A 448 -2.84 -16.14 3.39
C CYS A 448 -3.20 -17.13 2.28
N ASP A 449 -3.73 -16.62 1.16
CA ASP A 449 -4.04 -17.37 -0.05
C ASP A 449 -2.88 -17.21 -1.04
N TYR A 450 -2.29 -18.33 -1.47
CA TYR A 450 -1.14 -18.36 -2.36
C TYR A 450 -1.50 -18.95 -3.73
N ASP A 451 -0.93 -18.39 -4.78
CA ASP A 451 -0.93 -18.94 -6.14
C ASP A 451 0.48 -19.42 -6.48
N SER A 452 0.63 -20.74 -6.55
CA SER A 452 1.88 -21.44 -6.86
C SER A 452 1.85 -22.09 -8.25
N THR A 453 0.96 -21.65 -9.15
CA THR A 453 0.84 -22.21 -10.51
C THR A 453 2.14 -22.18 -11.31
N SER A 454 3.02 -21.21 -11.02
CA SER A 454 4.32 -21.04 -11.66
C SER A 454 5.44 -21.88 -11.04
N GLN A 455 5.22 -22.48 -9.87
CA GLN A 455 6.23 -23.26 -9.15
C GLN A 455 6.25 -24.71 -9.63
N THR A 456 7.44 -25.30 -9.72
CA THR A 456 7.61 -26.73 -10.07
C THR A 456 7.92 -27.62 -8.87
N ASP A 457 8.40 -27.03 -7.78
CA ASP A 457 8.81 -27.71 -6.55
C ASP A 457 8.02 -27.18 -5.35
N LEU A 458 8.14 -27.86 -4.20
CA LEU A 458 7.57 -27.37 -2.94
C LEU A 458 8.19 -26.02 -2.56
N THR A 459 7.34 -25.05 -2.22
CA THR A 459 7.79 -23.79 -1.64
C THR A 459 7.72 -23.89 -0.12
N TYR A 460 8.83 -23.60 0.55
CA TYR A 460 8.92 -23.52 2.01
C TYR A 460 8.90 -22.06 2.43
N VAL A 461 8.27 -21.75 3.55
CA VAL A 461 8.29 -20.39 4.09
C VAL A 461 9.56 -20.17 4.91
N SER A 462 10.24 -19.05 4.66
CA SER A 462 11.43 -18.62 5.39
C SER A 462 11.50 -17.11 5.51
N CYS A 463 12.20 -16.62 6.55
CA CYS A 463 12.36 -15.18 6.81
C CYS A 463 13.11 -14.43 5.70
N CYS A 464 13.97 -15.12 4.94
CA CYS A 464 14.63 -14.56 3.77
C CYS A 464 13.98 -15.11 2.51
N ASN A 465 13.98 -14.34 1.41
CA ASN A 465 13.67 -14.83 0.06
C ASN A 465 14.73 -15.83 -0.46
N ASN A 466 15.07 -16.82 0.36
CA ASN A 466 15.97 -17.89 0.03
C ASN A 466 15.20 -18.93 -0.78
N LYS A 467 15.37 -18.83 -2.11
CA LYS A 467 14.97 -19.78 -3.15
C LYS A 467 13.48 -19.71 -3.53
N SER A 468 13.20 -18.81 -4.48
CA SER A 468 12.26 -19.10 -5.57
C SER A 468 13.05 -19.12 -6.88
#